data_AF-A0A6A6UYD5-F1
#
_entry.id   AF-A0A6A6UYD5-F1
#
_cell.length_a   1.000
_cell.length_b   1.000
_cell.length_c   1.000
_cell.angle_alpha   90.00
_cell.angle_beta   90.00
_cell.angle_gamma   90.00
#
_symmetry.space_group_name_H-M   'P 1'
#
loop_
_entity.id
_entity.type
_entity.pdbx_description
1 polymer ?
#
loop_
_entity_poly.entity_id
_entity_poly.type
_entity_poly.pdbx_seq_one_letter_code
_entity_poly.pdbx_strand_id
1 'polypeptide(L)'
;MHLAEIIGLLGPPPLDLVKQGNPVSPFFDAAGNYIGTRPIPNESLADRVRICKMIHDEQLNEGDFRDFVDHMLTWWPGNRSSAHTLLKHPFLRSAREAYKTEKRERR
;
A
#
# COMPACT_ATOMS: atom_id res chain seq x y z
N MET A 1 -8.98 11.71 -10.03
CA MET A 1 -7.86 11.35 -10.94
C MET A 1 -6.88 10.32 -10.34
N HIS A 2 -7.28 9.49 -9.37
CA HIS A 2 -6.34 8.61 -8.63
C HIS A 2 -6.53 7.10 -8.84
N LEU A 3 -7.64 6.67 -9.46
CA LEU A 3 -7.98 5.25 -9.58
C LEU A 3 -6.93 4.44 -10.35
N ALA A 4 -6.43 4.95 -11.48
CA ALA A 4 -5.38 4.28 -12.26
C ALA A 4 -4.09 4.06 -11.45
N GLU A 5 -3.72 5.00 -10.57
CA GLU A 5 -2.56 4.85 -9.69
C GLU A 5 -2.81 3.75 -8.65
N ILE A 6 -4.00 3.71 -8.06
CA ILE A 6 -4.38 2.67 -7.08
C ILE A 6 -4.34 1.30 -7.75
N ILE A 7 -4.82 1.19 -8.99
CA ILE A 7 -4.75 -0.06 -9.77
C ILE A 7 -3.29 -0.47 -10.04
N GLY A 8 -2.41 0.49 -10.36
CA GLY A 8 -0.98 0.20 -10.50
C GLY A 8 -0.39 -0.39 -9.22
N LEU A 9 -0.73 0.21 -8.07
CA LEU A 9 -0.20 -0.21 -6.76
C LEU A 9 -0.77 -1.55 -6.27
N LEU A 10 -2.08 -1.74 -6.35
CA LEU A 10 -2.81 -2.84 -5.71
C LEU A 10 -3.27 -3.93 -6.70
N GLY A 11 -3.03 -3.74 -8.00
CA GLY A 11 -3.68 -4.52 -9.04
C GLY A 11 -5.15 -4.15 -9.24
N PRO A 12 -5.85 -4.78 -10.20
CA PRO A 12 -7.25 -4.49 -10.46
C PRO A 12 -8.13 -4.80 -9.23
N PRO A 13 -9.21 -4.04 -9.01
CA PRO A 13 -10.14 -4.35 -7.94
C PRO A 13 -10.83 -5.71 -8.19
N PRO A 14 -11.24 -6.41 -7.13
CA PRO A 14 -12.11 -7.58 -7.25
C PRO A 14 -13.39 -7.27 -8.05
N LEU A 15 -13.81 -8.20 -8.91
CA LEU A 15 -14.94 -7.97 -9.84
C LEU A 15 -16.27 -7.74 -9.12
N ASP A 16 -16.48 -8.42 -8.00
CA ASP A 16 -17.62 -8.25 -7.13
C ASP A 16 -17.69 -6.83 -6.54
N LEU A 17 -16.54 -6.24 -6.19
CA LEU A 17 -16.45 -4.83 -5.78
C LEU A 17 -17.02 -3.94 -6.88
N VAL A 18 -16.55 -4.10 -8.12
CA VAL A 18 -17.00 -3.32 -9.29
C VAL A 18 -18.49 -3.49 -9.56
N LYS A 19 -19.03 -4.70 -9.38
CA LYS A 19 -20.45 -5.00 -9.63
C LYS A 19 -21.40 -4.41 -8.58
N GLN A 20 -20.91 -4.06 -7.39
CA GLN A 20 -21.73 -3.49 -6.32
C GLN A 20 -22.14 -2.02 -6.53
N GLY A 21 -21.80 -1.41 -7.68
CA GLY A 21 -22.20 -0.02 -7.97
C GLY A 21 -21.47 1.00 -7.10
N ASN A 22 -20.27 0.67 -6.64
CA ASN A 22 -19.41 1.59 -5.91
C ASN A 22 -18.97 2.80 -6.78
N PRO A 23 -18.35 3.84 -6.21
CA PRO A 23 -17.93 5.04 -6.93
C PRO A 23 -16.89 4.82 -8.06
N VAL A 24 -16.18 3.69 -8.05
CA VAL A 24 -15.21 3.31 -9.08
C VAL A 24 -15.82 2.51 -10.24
N SER A 25 -17.03 1.95 -10.08
CA SER A 25 -17.72 1.15 -11.10
C SER A 25 -17.86 1.81 -12.48
N PRO A 26 -18.11 3.14 -12.59
CA PRO A 26 -18.19 3.80 -13.90
C PRO A 26 -16.90 3.77 -14.73
N PHE A 27 -15.77 3.35 -14.14
CA PHE A 27 -14.48 3.25 -14.80
C PHE A 27 -14.13 1.83 -15.26
N PHE A 28 -15.09 0.90 -15.22
CA PHE A 28 -14.90 -0.48 -15.67
C PHE A 28 -16.00 -0.92 -16.64
N ASP A 29 -15.66 -1.80 -17.58
CA ASP A 29 -16.64 -2.49 -18.42
C ASP A 29 -17.31 -3.67 -17.68
N ALA A 30 -18.26 -4.33 -18.35
CA ALA A 30 -18.99 -5.47 -17.78
C ALA A 30 -18.09 -6.68 -17.44
N ALA A 31 -16.90 -6.78 -18.05
CA ALA A 31 -15.92 -7.82 -17.77
C ALA A 31 -14.95 -7.43 -16.64
N GLY A 32 -15.02 -6.19 -16.14
CA GLY A 32 -14.13 -5.67 -15.10
C GLY A 32 -12.83 -5.08 -15.66
N ASN A 33 -12.74 -4.83 -16.96
CA ASN A 33 -11.58 -4.15 -17.54
C ASN A 33 -11.68 -2.66 -17.29
N TYR A 34 -10.55 -2.04 -16.93
CA TYR A 34 -10.48 -0.61 -16.72
C TYR A 34 -10.67 0.15 -18.04
N ILE A 35 -11.66 1.04 -18.10
CA ILE A 35 -12.02 1.87 -19.27
C ILE A 35 -11.79 3.37 -19.03
N GLY A 36 -11.07 3.73 -17.97
CA GLY A 36 -10.74 5.12 -17.70
C GLY A 36 -9.72 5.69 -18.69
N THR A 37 -9.72 7.02 -18.81
CA THR A 37 -8.89 7.73 -19.80
C THR A 37 -7.40 7.78 -19.47
N ARG A 38 -7.01 7.49 -18.22
CA ARG A 38 -5.63 7.61 -17.76
C ARG A 38 -4.95 6.23 -17.80
N PRO A 39 -3.74 6.10 -18.37
CA PRO A 39 -3.04 4.82 -18.34
C PRO A 39 -2.73 4.39 -16.91
N ILE A 40 -2.79 3.08 -16.67
CA ILE A 40 -2.34 2.47 -15.41
C ILE A 40 -0.80 2.51 -15.40
N PRO A 41 -0.17 3.11 -14.38
CA PRO A 41 1.29 3.09 -14.26
C PRO A 41 1.83 1.67 -14.13
N ASN A 42 2.99 1.41 -14.74
CA ASN A 42 3.71 0.14 -14.62
C ASN A 42 4.61 0.12 -13.38
N GLU A 43 4.02 0.39 -12.21
CA GLU A 43 4.72 0.40 -10.93
C GLU A 43 3.82 -0.24 -9.88
N SER A 44 4.27 -1.35 -9.31
CA SER A 44 3.58 -2.00 -8.20
C SER A 44 3.89 -1.30 -6.88
N LEU A 45 3.10 -1.64 -5.85
CA LEU A 45 3.44 -1.26 -4.49
C LEU A 45 4.85 -1.75 -4.06
N ALA A 46 5.35 -2.86 -4.62
CA ALA A 46 6.65 -3.41 -4.25
C ALA A 46 7.76 -2.54 -4.80
N ASP A 47 7.61 -2.11 -6.06
CA ASP A 47 8.56 -1.22 -6.71
C ASP A 47 8.66 0.10 -5.95
N ARG A 48 7.51 0.63 -5.50
CA ARG A 48 7.46 1.87 -4.71
C ARG A 48 8.03 1.73 -3.31
N VAL A 49 7.82 0.58 -2.67
CA VAL A 49 8.44 0.25 -1.38
C VAL A 49 9.96 0.20 -1.53
N ARG A 50 10.46 -0.48 -2.55
CA ARG A 50 11.90 -0.66 -2.79
C ARG A 50 12.67 0.66 -2.98
N ILE A 51 12.06 1.65 -3.63
CA ILE A 51 12.68 2.98 -3.85
C ILE A 51 12.48 3.93 -2.66
N CYS A 52 11.79 3.50 -1.60
CA CYS A 52 11.51 4.33 -0.44
C CYS A 52 12.77 4.48 0.41
N LYS A 53 13.34 5.70 0.42
CA LYS A 53 14.61 6.01 1.09
C LYS A 53 14.67 5.64 2.57
N MET A 54 13.53 5.57 3.24
CA MET A 54 13.45 5.18 4.66
C MET A 54 13.87 3.72 4.92
N ILE A 55 13.86 2.85 3.91
CA ILE A 55 14.13 1.40 4.09
C ILE A 55 15.63 1.09 3.94
N HIS A 56 16.46 2.06 3.57
CA HIS A 56 17.91 1.86 3.48
C HIS A 56 18.64 1.97 4.83
N ASP A 57 17.91 2.11 5.94
CA ASP A 57 18.47 1.89 7.27
C ASP A 57 18.67 0.38 7.47
N GLU A 58 19.87 -0.05 7.85
CA GLU A 58 20.19 -1.47 8.07
C GLU A 58 19.26 -2.14 9.12
N GLN A 59 18.63 -1.35 9.98
CA GLN A 59 17.69 -1.82 11.01
C GLN A 59 16.26 -1.99 10.48
N LEU A 60 15.95 -1.55 9.26
CA LEU A 60 14.63 -1.62 8.65
C LEU A 60 14.60 -2.64 7.51
N ASN A 61 13.72 -3.62 7.64
CA ASN A 61 13.53 -4.67 6.66
C ASN A 61 12.46 -4.26 5.64
N GLU A 62 12.80 -4.27 4.34
CA GLU A 62 11.88 -3.97 3.23
C GLU A 62 10.65 -4.87 3.23
N GLY A 63 10.83 -6.16 3.51
CA GLY A 63 9.76 -7.14 3.61
C GLY A 63 8.80 -6.85 4.77
N ASP A 64 9.32 -6.49 5.95
CA ASP A 64 8.48 -6.13 7.10
C ASP A 64 7.67 -4.84 6.83
N PHE A 65 8.28 -3.87 6.13
CA PHE A 65 7.55 -2.68 5.72
C PHE A 65 6.49 -2.98 4.67
N ARG A 66 6.83 -3.84 3.69
CA ARG A 66 5.88 -4.27 2.68
C ARG A 66 4.67 -4.95 3.31
N ASP A 67 4.91 -5.91 4.20
CA ASP A 67 3.87 -6.61 4.94
C ASP A 67 3.01 -5.62 5.74
N PHE A 68 3.64 -4.66 6.44
CA PHE A 68 2.93 -3.61 7.16
C PHE A 68 1.99 -2.78 6.27
N VAL A 69 2.45 -2.41 5.07
CA VAL A 69 1.66 -1.60 4.13
C VAL A 69 0.54 -2.41 3.47
N ASP A 70 0.76 -3.70 3.18
CA ASP A 70 -0.29 -4.59 2.66
C ASP A 70 -1.47 -4.74 3.63
N HIS A 71 -1.20 -4.69 4.95
CA HIS A 71 -2.26 -4.67 5.97
C HIS A 71 -3.05 -3.35 6.03
N MET A 72 -2.55 -2.27 5.42
CA MET A 72 -3.20 -0.96 5.36
C MET A 72 -3.94 -0.71 4.04
N LEU A 73 -3.33 -1.08 2.91
CA LEU A 73 -3.79 -0.73 1.58
C LEU A 73 -4.51 -1.91 0.92
N THR A 74 -5.82 -1.98 1.13
CA THR A 74 -6.69 -3.00 0.53
C THR A 74 -7.85 -2.35 -0.23
N TRP A 75 -8.30 -3.05 -1.28
CA TRP A 75 -9.52 -2.71 -2.01
C TRP A 75 -10.76 -2.75 -1.11
N TRP A 76 -10.88 -3.79 -0.29
CA TRP A 76 -11.96 -3.95 0.68
C TRP A 76 -11.62 -3.25 2.00
N PRO A 77 -12.34 -2.19 2.39
CA PRO A 77 -12.08 -1.50 3.64
C PRO A 77 -12.18 -2.41 4.87
N GLY A 78 -13.08 -3.40 4.84
CA GLY A 78 -13.25 -4.37 5.92
C GLY A 78 -12.05 -5.30 6.15
N ASN A 79 -11.17 -5.43 5.16
CA ASN A 79 -9.94 -6.24 5.28
C ASN A 79 -8.76 -5.43 5.83
N ARG A 80 -8.91 -4.12 6.02
CA ARG A 80 -7.83 -3.29 6.58
C ARG A 80 -7.62 -3.64 8.04
N SER A 81 -6.36 -3.80 8.40
CA SER A 81 -6.01 -3.92 9.81
C SER A 81 -6.34 -2.61 10.55
N SER A 82 -6.89 -2.74 11.75
CA SER A 82 -7.14 -1.58 12.60
C SER A 82 -5.84 -0.92 13.02
N ALA A 83 -5.89 0.39 13.32
CA ALA A 83 -4.73 1.12 13.85
C ALA A 83 -4.15 0.44 15.11
N HIS A 84 -5.00 -0.11 15.98
CA HIS A 84 -4.58 -0.85 17.18
C HIS A 84 -3.77 -2.11 16.83
N THR A 85 -4.15 -2.82 15.78
CA THR A 85 -3.43 -4.03 15.31
C THR A 85 -2.11 -3.65 14.67
N LEU A 86 -2.14 -2.65 13.79
CA LEU A 86 -0.94 -2.13 13.11
C LEU A 86 0.10 -1.60 14.08
N LEU A 87 -0.31 -1.00 15.21
CA LEU A 87 0.61 -0.55 16.26
C LEU A 87 1.48 -1.66 16.87
N LYS A 88 1.05 -2.92 16.74
CA LYS A 88 1.76 -4.12 17.22
C LYS A 88 2.60 -4.79 16.13
N HIS A 89 2.55 -4.29 14.90
CA HIS A 89 3.28 -4.88 13.78
C HIS A 89 4.81 -4.81 14.00
N PRO A 90 5.57 -5.88 13.69
CA PRO A 90 7.02 -5.93 13.91
C PRO A 90 7.78 -4.75 13.29
N PHE A 91 7.40 -4.32 12.09
CA PHE A 91 7.96 -3.15 11.42
C PHE A 91 8.04 -1.91 12.32
N LEU A 92 6.96 -1.57 13.05
CA LEU A 92 6.94 -0.37 13.89
C LEU A 92 7.84 -0.48 15.12
N ARG A 93 8.14 -1.70 15.59
CA ARG A 93 9.14 -1.91 16.63
C ARG A 93 10.53 -1.57 16.09
N SER A 94 10.90 -2.11 14.93
CA SER A 94 12.19 -1.83 14.28
C SER A 94 12.33 -0.35 13.95
N ALA A 95 11.28 0.28 13.40
CA ALA A 95 11.24 1.72 13.11
C ALA A 95 11.50 2.60 14.35
N ARG A 96 10.97 2.21 15.52
CA ARG A 96 11.20 2.95 16.77
C ARG A 96 12.65 2.85 17.24
N GLU A 97 13.28 1.70 17.08
CA GLU A 97 14.69 1.53 17.47
C GLU A 97 15.63 2.28 16.53
N ALA A 98 15.40 2.20 15.20
CA ALA A 98 16.12 2.99 14.21
C ALA A 98 16.05 4.50 14.53
N TYR A 99 14.85 5.01 14.79
CA TYR A 99 14.64 6.41 15.17
C TYR A 99 15.39 6.82 16.46
N LYS A 100 15.42 5.94 17.47
CA LYS A 100 16.17 6.21 18.72
C LYS A 100 17.67 6.26 18.47
N THR A 101 18.20 5.36 17.63
CA THR A 101 19.62 5.29 17.27
C THR A 101 20.05 6.57 16.54
N GLU A 102 19.33 6.96 15.48
CA GLU A 102 19.60 8.20 14.72
C GLU A 102 19.55 9.44 15.63
N LYS A 103 18.58 9.51 16.55
CA LYS A 103 18.45 10.64 17.49
C LYS A 103 19.59 10.70 18.52
N ARG A 104 20.19 9.56 18.89
CA ARG A 104 21.35 9.51 19.80
C ARG A 104 22.62 9.97 19.10
N GLU A 105 22.82 9.59 17.85
CA GLU A 105 24.00 9.97 17.04
C GLU A 105 24.03 11.46 16.68
N ARG A 106 22.87 12.11 16.64
CA ARG A 106 22.73 13.55 16.40
C ARG A 106 22.94 14.45 17.63
N ARG A 107 23.19 13.87 18.80
CA ARG A 107 23.41 14.59 20.07
C ARG A 107 24.87 14.58 20.44
#